data_AF-A0A1B2Z5A1-F1
#
_entry.id   AF-A0A1B2Z5A1-F1
#
_cell.length_a   1.000
_cell.length_b   1.000
_cell.length_c   1.000
_cell.angle_alpha   90.00
_cell.angle_beta   90.00
_cell.angle_gamma   90.00
#
_symmetry.space_group_name_H-M   'P 1'
#
loop_
_entity.id
_entity.type
_entity.pdbx_description
1 polymer ?
#
loop_
_entity_poly.entity_id
_entity_poly.type
_entity_poly.pdbx_seq_one_letter_code
_entity_poly.pdbx_strand_id
1 'polypeptide(L)'
;MNKNKNNSNPISEEEFFNQLLKDASITTKNYFKFRAEVCSDVIEFHRTLMQPSDSCFIIWEFGYSRDYCLPDVECILTTSLSIEQVRRFMKLNEDSHVMTETLNYADQYDGERNQID
;
A
#
# COMPACT_ATOMS: atom_id res chain seq x y z
N MET A 1 25.99 22.22 36.59
CA MET A 1 25.56 22.25 35.17
C MET A 1 24.98 20.89 34.82
N ASN A 2 23.65 20.78 34.82
CA ASN A 2 22.94 19.54 34.47
C ASN A 2 23.16 19.24 32.98
N LYS A 3 23.84 18.14 32.68
CA LYS A 3 23.87 17.58 31.32
C LYS A 3 22.62 16.72 31.15
N ASN A 4 21.54 17.28 30.62
CA ASN A 4 20.46 16.48 30.06
C ASN A 4 21.01 15.78 28.81
N LYS A 5 21.45 14.53 29.00
CA LYS A 5 21.62 13.59 27.89
C LYS A 5 20.22 13.09 27.52
N ASN A 6 19.60 13.75 26.55
CA ASN A 6 18.47 13.16 25.84
C ASN A 6 19.02 11.97 25.04
N ASN A 7 19.04 10.80 25.69
CA ASN A 7 19.40 9.53 25.09
C ASN A 7 18.15 8.98 24.38
N SER A 8 17.68 9.67 23.35
CA SER A 8 16.72 9.08 22.41
C SER A 8 17.55 8.33 21.38
N ASN A 9 17.76 7.03 21.60
CA ASN A 9 18.17 6.17 20.50
C ASN A 9 17.14 6.33 19.38
N PRO A 10 17.55 6.49 18.12
CA PRO A 10 16.60 6.47 17.02
C PRO A 10 15.91 5.11 17.05
N ILE A 11 14.59 5.15 17.19
CA ILE A 11 13.73 3.97 17.10
C ILE A 11 13.89 3.43 15.67
N SER A 12 14.01 2.13 15.48
CA SER A 12 14.04 1.56 14.13
C SER A 12 12.75 1.89 13.39
N GLU A 13 12.79 1.98 12.04
CA GLU A 13 11.57 2.24 11.24
C GLU A 13 10.49 1.20 11.56
N GLU A 14 10.89 -0.06 11.70
CA GLU A 14 10.00 -1.15 12.07
C GLU A 14 9.33 -0.95 13.44
N GLU A 15 10.08 -0.57 14.47
CA GLU A 15 9.52 -0.26 15.78
C GLU A 15 8.60 0.97 15.76
N PHE A 16 8.95 2.00 14.98
CA PHE A 16 8.12 3.19 14.80
C PHE A 16 6.77 2.82 14.17
N PHE A 17 6.78 2.05 13.08
CA PHE A 17 5.56 1.58 12.43
C PHE A 17 4.73 0.68 13.34
N ASN A 18 5.36 -0.25 14.06
CA ASN A 18 4.67 -1.13 14.99
C ASN A 18 4.00 -0.35 16.14
N GLN A 19 4.64 0.72 16.63
CA GLN A 19 4.03 1.60 17.64
C GLN A 19 2.82 2.35 17.08
N LEU A 20 2.94 2.90 15.87
CA LEU A 20 1.88 3.65 15.20
C LEU A 20 0.63 2.77 14.95
N LEU A 21 0.85 1.50 14.60
CA LEU A 21 -0.23 0.50 14.45
C LEU A 21 -0.91 0.17 15.78
N LYS A 22 -0.13 0.01 16.87
CA LYS A 22 -0.67 -0.21 18.21
C LYS A 22 -1.54 0.95 18.68
N ASP A 23 -1.08 2.18 18.48
CA ASP A 23 -1.80 3.38 18.89
C ASP A 23 -3.14 3.53 18.14
N ALA A 24 -3.17 3.11 16.87
CA ALA A 24 -4.39 3.06 16.06
C ALA A 24 -5.30 1.85 16.35
N SER A 25 -4.98 1.00 17.33
CA SER A 25 -5.69 -0.25 17.65
C SER A 25 -5.79 -1.22 16.46
N ILE A 26 -4.82 -1.18 15.56
CA ILE A 26 -4.81 -2.01 14.36
C ILE A 26 -4.02 -3.29 14.63
N THR A 27 -4.73 -4.41 14.58
CA THR A 27 -4.18 -5.75 14.86
C THR A 27 -3.87 -6.55 13.61
N THR A 28 -4.40 -6.13 12.45
CA THR A 28 -4.21 -6.80 11.16
C THR A 28 -3.38 -5.92 10.23
N LYS A 29 -2.29 -6.50 9.72
CA LYS A 29 -1.40 -5.90 8.71
C LYS A 29 -1.38 -6.82 7.50
N ASN A 30 -2.04 -6.40 6.42
CA ASN A 30 -1.97 -7.07 5.14
C ASN A 30 -0.94 -6.38 4.25
N TYR A 31 -0.24 -7.17 3.46
CA TYR A 31 0.82 -6.72 2.57
C TYR A 31 0.52 -7.23 1.16
N PHE A 32 0.19 -6.30 0.27
CA PHE A 32 -0.27 -6.56 -1.08
C PHE A 32 0.69 -6.00 -2.11
N LYS A 33 0.69 -6.64 -3.28
CA LYS A 33 1.36 -6.17 -4.49
C LYS A 33 0.40 -6.17 -5.67
N PHE A 34 0.58 -5.21 -6.57
CA PHE A 34 -0.17 -5.09 -7.82
C PHE A 34 0.60 -4.23 -8.82
N ARG A 35 0.16 -4.23 -10.08
CA ARG A 35 0.63 -3.37 -11.16
C ARG A 35 -0.42 -2.33 -11.53
N ALA A 36 0.03 -1.16 -11.95
CA ALA A 36 -0.80 -0.14 -12.58
C ALA A 36 -0.22 0.25 -13.94
N GLU A 37 -1.07 0.58 -14.90
CA GLU A 37 -0.64 0.95 -16.26
C GLU A 37 0.08 2.29 -16.29
N VAL A 38 -0.33 3.19 -15.38
CA VAL A 38 0.24 4.52 -15.23
C VAL A 38 0.20 4.96 -13.76
N CYS A 39 1.08 5.90 -13.39
CA CYS A 39 1.08 6.45 -12.03
C CYS A 39 -0.19 7.22 -11.65
N SER A 40 -0.94 7.76 -12.62
CA SER A 40 -2.18 8.48 -12.33
C SER A 40 -3.22 7.57 -11.67
N ASP A 41 -3.31 6.32 -12.07
CA ASP A 41 -4.29 5.35 -11.53
C ASP A 41 -3.99 5.08 -10.06
N VAL A 42 -2.71 5.01 -9.71
CA VAL A 42 -2.21 4.83 -8.35
C VAL A 42 -2.53 6.05 -7.49
N ILE A 43 -2.33 7.26 -8.02
CA ILE A 43 -2.64 8.51 -7.33
C ILE A 43 -4.16 8.63 -7.08
N GLU A 44 -4.96 8.28 -8.07
CA GLU A 44 -6.42 8.28 -7.93
C GLU A 44 -6.88 7.25 -6.90
N PHE A 45 -6.32 6.04 -6.94
CA PHE A 45 -6.62 5.00 -5.97
C PHE A 45 -6.26 5.41 -4.54
N HIS A 46 -5.09 6.04 -4.37
CA HIS A 46 -4.69 6.61 -3.09
C HIS A 46 -5.72 7.63 -2.57
N ARG A 47 -6.21 8.54 -3.43
CA ARG A 47 -7.24 9.52 -3.06
C ARG A 47 -8.54 8.82 -2.66
N THR A 48 -8.98 7.85 -3.44
CA THR A 48 -10.18 7.04 -3.18
C THR A 48 -10.10 6.31 -1.83
N LEU A 49 -8.92 5.82 -1.46
CA LEU A 49 -8.68 5.16 -0.17
C LEU A 49 -8.59 6.12 1.02
N MET A 50 -8.16 7.37 0.80
CA MET A 50 -8.02 8.38 1.85
C MET A 50 -9.33 9.12 2.16
N GLN A 51 -10.28 9.17 1.23
CA GLN A 51 -11.59 9.81 1.43
C GLN A 51 -12.49 9.15 2.51
N PRO A 52 -12.46 7.82 2.76
CA PRO A 52 -13.44 7.19 3.65
C PRO A 52 -12.96 6.86 5.08
N SER A 53 -11.69 6.98 5.48
CA SER A 53 -11.25 6.36 6.74
C SER A 53 -10.37 7.20 7.66
N ASP A 54 -10.95 7.61 8.80
CA ASP A 54 -10.22 7.96 10.03
C ASP A 54 -9.64 6.71 10.74
N SER A 55 -9.81 5.50 10.19
CA SER A 55 -9.60 4.22 10.89
C SER A 55 -8.80 3.15 10.13
N CYS A 56 -8.30 3.43 8.93
CA CYS A 56 -7.43 2.50 8.20
C CYS A 56 -6.02 3.10 8.07
N PHE A 57 -4.99 2.31 8.37
CA PHE A 57 -3.62 2.70 8.04
C PHE A 57 -3.31 2.23 6.61
N ILE A 58 -2.53 3.04 5.92
CA ILE A 58 -2.09 2.77 4.56
C ILE A 58 -0.63 3.21 4.41
N ILE A 59 0.22 2.30 3.97
CA ILE A 59 1.63 2.58 3.64
C ILE A 59 1.87 2.13 2.19
N TRP A 60 2.57 2.97 1.44
CA TRP A 60 2.84 2.80 0.02
C TRP A 60 4.33 2.74 -0.28
N GLU A 61 4.75 1.79 -1.11
CA GLU A 61 6.04 1.81 -1.78
C GLU A 61 5.81 1.66 -3.29
N PHE A 62 6.48 2.52 -4.08
CA PHE A 62 6.34 2.54 -5.53
C PHE A 62 7.67 2.19 -6.20
N GLY A 63 7.65 1.16 -7.04
CA GLY A 63 8.74 0.81 -7.93
C GLY A 63 8.46 1.32 -9.33
N TYR A 64 9.29 2.25 -9.82
CA TYR A 64 9.18 2.73 -11.20
C TYR A 64 10.10 1.91 -12.11
N SER A 65 9.55 1.14 -13.04
CA SER A 65 10.34 0.51 -14.09
C SER A 65 10.53 1.50 -15.25
N ARG A 66 11.78 1.79 -15.63
CA ARG A 66 12.10 2.64 -16.79
C ARG A 66 12.22 1.85 -18.10
N ASP A 67 12.04 0.54 -18.04
CA ASP A 67 12.40 -0.36 -19.15
C ASP A 67 11.29 -0.51 -20.21
N TYR A 68 10.11 0.06 -19.98
CA TYR A 68 8.97 -0.04 -20.89
C TYR A 68 8.56 1.33 -21.46
N CYS A 69 8.16 1.33 -22.74
CA CYS A 69 7.59 2.48 -23.44
C CYS A 69 6.25 2.98 -22.85
N LEU A 70 5.68 2.25 -21.88
CA LEU A 70 4.51 2.62 -21.08
C LEU A 70 4.88 2.39 -19.60
N PRO A 71 4.51 3.29 -18.67
CA PRO A 71 4.98 3.24 -17.29
C PRO A 71 4.19 2.23 -16.46
N ASP A 72 4.53 0.95 -16.61
CA ASP A 72 4.05 -0.12 -15.74
C ASP A 72 4.64 0.04 -14.34
N VAL A 73 3.79 0.31 -13.35
CA VAL A 73 4.18 0.64 -11.97
C VAL A 73 3.91 -0.55 -11.07
N GLU A 74 4.95 -1.15 -10.50
CA GLU A 74 4.78 -2.11 -9.41
C GLU A 74 4.53 -1.36 -8.09
N CYS A 75 3.40 -1.67 -7.46
CA CYS A 75 2.93 -1.02 -6.26
C CYS A 75 2.91 -2.01 -5.12
N ILE A 76 3.36 -1.54 -3.96
CA ILE A 76 3.31 -2.27 -2.70
C ILE A 76 2.38 -1.49 -1.77
N LEU A 77 1.36 -2.18 -1.26
CA LEU A 77 0.33 -1.63 -0.39
C LEU A 77 0.32 -2.39 0.94
N THR A 78 0.61 -1.69 2.03
CA THR A 78 0.37 -2.22 3.37
C THR A 78 -0.87 -1.57 3.96
N THR A 79 -1.84 -2.37 4.41
CA THR A 79 -3.10 -1.84 4.97
C THR A 79 -3.77 -2.82 5.92
N SER A 80 -4.71 -2.33 6.72
CA SER A 80 -5.60 -3.16 7.55
C SER A 80 -6.76 -3.77 6.76
N LEU A 81 -7.00 -3.29 5.54
CA LEU A 81 -8.08 -3.76 4.66
C LEU A 81 -7.83 -5.19 4.15
N SER A 82 -8.88 -5.98 3.99
CA SER A 82 -8.82 -7.28 3.31
C SER A 82 -8.62 -7.09 1.80
N ILE A 83 -8.16 -8.15 1.12
CA ILE A 83 -7.95 -8.11 -0.33
C ILE A 83 -9.24 -7.77 -1.10
N GLU A 84 -10.40 -8.24 -0.63
CA GLU A 84 -11.69 -7.92 -1.24
C GLU A 84 -12.07 -6.45 -1.04
N GLN A 85 -11.76 -5.86 0.11
CA GLN A 85 -11.99 -4.44 0.35
C GLN A 85 -11.09 -3.57 -0.55
N VAL A 86 -9.81 -3.91 -0.63
CA VAL A 86 -8.85 -3.25 -1.55
C VAL A 86 -9.36 -3.33 -2.99
N ARG A 87 -9.76 -4.53 -3.44
CA ARG A 87 -10.30 -4.74 -4.79
C ARG A 87 -11.56 -3.92 -5.04
N ARG A 88 -12.46 -3.78 -4.05
CA ARG A 88 -13.65 -2.91 -4.16
C ARG A 88 -13.27 -1.44 -4.35
N PHE A 89 -12.28 -0.94 -3.62
CA PHE A 89 -11.80 0.43 -3.79
C PHE A 89 -11.11 0.64 -5.13
N MET A 90 -10.34 -0.33 -5.62
CA MET A 90 -9.73 -0.25 -6.96
C MET A 90 -10.81 -0.12 -8.04
N LYS A 91 -11.86 -0.94 -7.98
CA LYS A 91 -13.00 -0.91 -8.93
C LYS A 91 -13.78 0.41 -8.97
N LEU A 92 -13.53 1.35 -8.05
CA LEU A 92 -14.10 2.71 -8.13
C LEU A 92 -13.36 3.59 -9.15
N ASN A 93 -12.14 3.22 -9.54
CA ASN A 93 -11.38 3.88 -10.59
C ASN A 93 -11.67 3.19 -11.94
N GLU A 94 -11.98 3.98 -12.97
CA GLU A 94 -12.41 3.52 -14.30
C GLU A 94 -11.38 2.59 -14.97
N ASP A 95 -10.08 2.92 -14.86
CA ASP A 95 -8.98 2.19 -15.50
C ASP A 95 -8.23 1.23 -14.56
N SER A 96 -8.87 0.77 -13.48
CA SER A 96 -8.25 -0.10 -12.46
C SER A 96 -8.03 -1.56 -12.87
N HIS A 97 -8.29 -1.94 -14.11
CA HIS A 97 -8.32 -3.35 -14.51
C HIS A 97 -7.01 -4.08 -14.21
N VAL A 98 -5.85 -3.52 -14.59
CA VAL A 98 -4.53 -4.12 -14.27
C VAL A 98 -4.29 -4.20 -12.77
N MET A 99 -4.69 -3.17 -12.02
CA MET A 99 -4.58 -3.15 -10.57
C MET A 99 -5.37 -4.30 -9.96
N THR A 100 -6.62 -4.49 -10.42
CA THR A 100 -7.47 -5.54 -9.89
C THR A 100 -6.97 -6.92 -10.28
N GLU A 101 -6.60 -7.14 -11.54
CA GLU A 101 -6.13 -8.43 -12.11
C GLU A 101 -4.83 -8.92 -11.47
N THR A 102 -3.96 -7.99 -11.06
CA THR A 102 -2.64 -8.33 -10.50
C THR A 102 -2.59 -8.23 -8.98
N LEU A 103 -3.65 -7.72 -8.32
CA LEU A 103 -3.70 -7.62 -6.86
C LEU A 103 -3.61 -8.99 -6.20
N ASN A 104 -2.53 -9.20 -5.45
CA ASN A 104 -2.35 -10.38 -4.63
C ASN A 104 -1.62 -10.08 -3.32
N TYR A 105 -1.65 -11.03 -2.37
CA TYR A 105 -0.73 -11.01 -1.23
C TYR A 105 0.71 -11.07 -1.74
N ALA A 106 1.62 -10.31 -1.12
CA ALA A 106 2.97 -10.16 -1.67
C ALA A 106 3.79 -11.45 -1.67
N ASP A 107 3.50 -12.41 -0.80
CA ASP A 107 4.10 -13.75 -0.77
C ASP A 107 3.55 -14.68 -1.87
N GLN A 108 2.42 -14.30 -2.48
CA GLN A 108 1.74 -15.02 -3.56
C GLN A 108 1.79 -14.25 -4.89
N TYR A 109 2.44 -13.09 -4.92
CA TYR A 109 2.49 -12.22 -6.08
C TYR A 109 3.58 -12.64 -7.05
N ASP A 110 3.19 -12.89 -8.31
CA ASP A 110 4.06 -13.30 -9.41
C ASP A 110 4.15 -12.24 -10.53
N GLY A 111 3.36 -11.17 -10.47
CA GLY A 111 3.31 -10.11 -11.47
C GLY A 111 2.37 -10.38 -12.65
N GLU A 112 1.74 -11.56 -12.68
CA GLU A 112 0.84 -11.97 -13.75
C GLU A 112 -0.60 -11.52 -13.50
N ARG A 113 -1.36 -11.38 -14.59
CA ARG A 113 -2.78 -11.03 -14.54
C ARG A 113 -3.59 -12.28 -14.22
N ASN A 114 -4.30 -12.29 -13.10
CA ASN A 114 -5.29 -13.31 -12.79
C ASN A 114 -6.58 -12.97 -13.55
N GLN A 115 -7.20 -13.96 -14.21
CA GLN A 115 -8.58 -13.79 -14.68
C GLN A 115 -9.48 -13.66 -13.46
N ILE A 116 -10.15 -12.52 -13.34
CA ILE A 116 -11.11 -12.25 -12.27
C ILE A 116 -12.49 -12.27 -12.91
N ASP A 117 -13.25 -13.34 -12.62
CA ASP A 117 -14.66 -13.47 -13.01
C ASP A 117 -15.56 -12.38 -12.40
#